data_AF-A0A3D2N4E2-F1
#
_entry.id   AF-A0A3D2N4E2-F1
#
_cell.length_a   1.000
_cell.length_b   1.000
_cell.length_c   1.000
_cell.angle_alpha   90.00
_cell.angle_beta   90.00
_cell.angle_gamma   90.00
#
_symmetry.space_group_name_H-M   'P 1'
#
loop_
_entity.id
_entity.type
_entity.pdbx_description
1 polymer ?
#
loop_
_entity_poly.entity_id
_entity_poly.type
_entity_poly.pdbx_seq_one_letter_code
_entity_poly.pdbx_strand_id
1 'polypeptide(L)'
;LGLLAVLFGFKYFMGYYEVEYAGTFDNCSVEAYEHIEEARSDRLGQGRLSHYYVVEVTCPEPELHYKIMAEKSYYKKFQRYSSSKVTFYKAKCEHNGLASLASIREDGWEWFPTYKLDCDEREAEREFRSIYPPTNWQIVYVVLLLIAILGTGYGIRSKIPDDIVLFGNSKDEC
;
A
#
# COMPACT_ATOMS: atom_id res chain seq x y z
N LEU A 1 -16.09 -3.56 -24.85
CA LEU A 1 -15.09 -4.58 -24.46
C LEU A 1 -13.95 -4.03 -23.59
N GLY A 2 -13.33 -2.88 -23.93
CA GLY A 2 -12.18 -2.35 -23.17
C GLY A 2 -12.44 -2.09 -21.67
N LEU A 3 -13.61 -1.57 -21.30
CA LEU A 3 -13.93 -1.23 -19.91
C LEU A 3 -14.10 -2.47 -18.99
N LEU A 4 -14.62 -3.57 -19.54
CA LEU A 4 -14.70 -4.86 -18.85
C LEU A 4 -13.32 -5.51 -18.68
N ALA A 5 -12.44 -5.39 -19.68
CA ALA A 5 -11.06 -5.86 -19.58
C ALA A 5 -10.25 -5.06 -18.56
N VAL A 6 -10.49 -3.74 -18.46
CA VAL A 6 -9.91 -2.90 -17.41
C VAL A 6 -10.42 -3.34 -16.04
N LEU A 7 -11.71 -3.56 -15.83
CA LEU A 7 -12.26 -4.01 -14.53
C LEU A 7 -11.80 -5.43 -14.13
N PHE A 8 -11.72 -6.36 -15.08
CA PHE A 8 -11.18 -7.71 -14.82
C PHE A 8 -9.66 -7.70 -14.59
N GLY A 9 -8.92 -6.89 -15.36
CA GLY A 9 -7.50 -6.64 -15.12
C GLY A 9 -7.26 -5.97 -13.76
N PHE A 10 -8.11 -5.02 -13.38
CA PHE A 10 -8.07 -4.35 -12.07
C PHE A 10 -8.19 -5.36 -10.93
N LYS A 11 -9.09 -6.34 -11.06
CA LYS A 11 -9.22 -7.45 -10.12
C LYS A 11 -7.90 -8.24 -10.01
N TYR A 12 -7.31 -8.59 -11.14
CA TYR A 12 -6.08 -9.39 -11.18
C TYR A 12 -4.83 -8.62 -10.71
N PHE A 13 -4.76 -7.31 -10.97
CA PHE A 13 -3.64 -6.46 -10.58
C PHE A 13 -3.71 -5.99 -9.12
N MET A 14 -4.89 -5.98 -8.50
CA MET A 14 -5.05 -5.45 -7.13
C MET A 14 -4.48 -6.34 -6.03
N GLY A 15 -4.01 -7.57 -6.34
CA GLY A 15 -3.53 -8.53 -5.35
C GLY A 15 -4.64 -8.87 -4.36
N TYR A 16 -5.42 -9.92 -4.65
CA TYR A 16 -6.38 -10.39 -3.67
C TYR A 16 -5.62 -11.12 -2.57
N TYR A 17 -5.62 -10.52 -1.38
CA TYR A 17 -5.25 -11.25 -0.18
C TYR A 17 -6.42 -12.14 0.18
N GLU A 18 -6.22 -13.45 0.04
CA GLU A 18 -7.12 -14.43 0.64
C GLU A 18 -6.92 -14.36 2.15
N VAL A 19 -7.96 -14.05 2.90
CA VAL A 19 -7.90 -13.89 4.35
C VAL A 19 -8.74 -14.98 5.01
N GLU A 20 -8.11 -15.75 5.90
CA GLU A 20 -8.73 -16.84 6.62
C GLU A 20 -8.69 -16.58 8.13
N TYR A 21 -9.81 -16.83 8.81
CA TYR A 21 -9.87 -16.75 10.26
C TYR A 21 -8.96 -17.79 10.90
N ALA A 22 -8.04 -17.34 11.75
CA ALA A 22 -7.08 -18.22 12.41
C ALA A 22 -7.52 -18.61 13.83
N GLY A 23 -8.21 -17.70 14.53
CA GLY A 23 -8.66 -17.89 15.89
C GLY A 23 -8.69 -16.60 16.70
N THR A 24 -9.37 -16.64 17.84
CA THR A 24 -9.29 -15.61 18.88
C THR A 24 -8.54 -16.22 20.06
N PHE A 25 -7.43 -15.62 20.45
CA PHE A 25 -6.56 -16.11 21.53
C PHE A 25 -6.72 -15.25 22.76
N ASP A 26 -6.60 -15.88 23.92
CA ASP A 26 -6.71 -15.25 25.23
C ASP A 26 -5.31 -14.97 25.82
N ASN A 27 -5.24 -14.10 26.83
CA ASN A 27 -4.01 -13.73 27.54
C ASN A 27 -2.91 -13.14 26.63
N CYS A 28 -3.29 -12.47 25.55
CA CYS A 28 -2.38 -11.75 24.68
C CYS A 28 -2.01 -10.39 25.29
N SER A 29 -0.73 -10.02 25.19
CA SER A 29 -0.23 -8.67 25.42
C SER A 29 -0.16 -7.93 24.09
N VAL A 30 -0.65 -6.70 24.07
CA VAL A 30 -0.58 -5.82 22.90
C VAL A 30 0.17 -4.57 23.32
N GLU A 31 1.31 -4.32 22.67
CA GLU A 31 2.12 -3.14 22.88
C GLU A 31 2.19 -2.33 21.59
N ALA A 32 1.84 -1.05 21.68
CA ALA A 32 1.94 -0.11 20.58
C ALA A 32 2.85 1.05 21.00
N TYR A 33 4.02 1.16 20.39
CA TYR A 33 4.99 2.21 20.69
C TYR A 33 5.53 2.90 19.43
N GLU A 34 5.96 4.14 19.60
CA GLU A 34 6.74 4.86 18.58
C GLU A 34 8.22 4.51 18.76
N HIS A 35 8.89 4.19 17.66
CA HIS A 35 10.32 3.93 17.65
C HIS A 35 11.00 4.98 16.77
N ILE A 36 12.07 5.56 17.31
CA ILE A 36 12.87 6.57 16.63
C ILE A 36 14.25 5.96 16.45
N GLU A 37 14.57 5.58 15.22
CA GLU A 37 15.88 5.07 14.88
C GLU A 37 16.73 6.18 14.28
N GLU A 38 17.89 6.43 14.90
CA GLU A 38 18.86 7.37 14.38
C GLU A 38 19.76 6.66 13.37
N ALA A 39 19.40 6.73 12.09
CA ALA A 39 20.24 6.17 11.04
C ALA A 39 21.53 7.02 10.92
N ARG A 40 22.66 6.47 11.36
CA ARG A 40 23.97 7.04 11.06
C ARG A 40 24.24 6.93 9.57
N SER A 41 24.15 8.05 8.87
CA SER A 41 24.63 8.15 7.50
C SER A 41 26.15 8.37 7.53
N ASP A 42 26.91 7.29 7.35
CA ASP A 42 28.38 7.27 7.40
C ASP A 42 29.07 8.17 6.35
N ARG A 43 28.33 8.75 5.40
CA ARG A 43 28.92 9.54 4.30
C ARG A 43 28.84 11.05 4.46
N LEU A 44 28.01 11.61 5.36
CA LEU A 44 27.81 13.06 5.45
C LEU A 44 27.60 13.61 6.88
N GLY A 45 27.60 12.79 7.92
CA GLY A 45 27.43 13.26 9.31
C GLY A 45 26.06 13.86 9.64
N GLN A 46 25.12 13.87 8.69
CA GLN A 46 23.71 14.16 8.93
C GLN A 46 22.99 12.85 9.25
N GLY A 47 22.78 12.60 10.54
CA GLY A 47 21.84 11.56 10.98
C GLY A 47 20.43 11.93 10.53
N ARG A 48 19.73 11.00 9.87
CA ARG A 48 18.31 11.17 9.54
C ARG A 48 17.53 10.36 10.55
N LEU A 49 16.78 11.04 11.41
CA LEU A 49 15.86 10.39 12.34
C LEU A 49 14.73 9.74 11.53
N SER A 50 14.61 8.42 11.64
CA SER A 50 13.53 7.65 11.04
C SER A 50 12.51 7.35 12.13
N HIS A 51 11.32 7.94 11.98
CA HIS A 51 10.19 7.71 12.89
C HIS A 51 9.32 6.61 12.30
N TYR A 52 9.13 5.51 13.05
CA TYR A 52 8.19 4.46 12.68
C TYR A 52 7.36 4.01 13.88
N TYR A 53 6.15 3.55 13.61
CA TYR A 53 5.23 3.05 14.63
C TYR A 53 5.28 1.53 14.63
N VAL A 54 5.32 0.94 15.82
CA VAL A 54 5.41 -0.52 15.99
C VAL A 54 4.17 -1.00 16.75
N VAL A 55 3.58 -2.09 16.26
CA VAL A 55 2.57 -2.86 16.97
C VAL A 55 3.15 -4.25 17.21
N GLU A 56 3.22 -4.64 18.48
CA GLU A 56 3.75 -5.90 18.95
C GLU A 56 2.65 -6.64 19.72
N VAL A 57 2.37 -7.86 19.32
CA VAL A 57 1.35 -8.72 19.94
C VAL A 57 2.02 -10.03 20.34
N THR A 58 1.90 -10.36 21.62
CA THR A 58 2.48 -11.56 22.20
C THR A 58 1.38 -12.37 22.87
N CYS A 59 1.09 -13.55 22.32
CA CYS A 59 0.18 -14.51 22.93
C CYS A 59 0.99 -15.70 23.45
N PRO A 60 0.83 -16.12 24.71
CA PRO A 60 1.55 -17.27 25.26
C PRO A 60 1.03 -18.60 24.71
N GLU A 61 -0.26 -18.67 24.35
CA GLU A 61 -0.90 -19.87 23.80
C GLU A 61 -1.83 -19.49 22.63
N PRO A 62 -1.54 -19.92 21.38
CA PRO A 62 -0.28 -20.52 20.92
C PRO A 62 0.86 -19.51 21.10
N GLU A 63 2.10 -19.96 21.32
CA GLU A 63 3.30 -19.10 21.43
C GLU A 63 3.49 -18.27 20.15
N LEU A 64 2.78 -17.16 20.08
CA LEU A 64 2.60 -16.35 18.89
C LEU A 64 3.14 -14.97 19.21
N HIS A 65 4.26 -14.65 18.56
CA HIS A 65 4.87 -13.33 18.61
C HIS A 65 4.72 -12.68 17.24
N TYR A 66 3.98 -11.58 17.20
CA TYR A 66 3.76 -10.80 16.00
C TYR A 66 4.28 -9.39 16.22
N LYS A 67 5.10 -8.91 15.29
CA LYS A 67 5.68 -7.57 15.35
C LYS A 67 5.69 -6.95 13.98
N ILE A 68 5.07 -5.78 13.86
CA ILE A 68 4.96 -5.07 12.59
C ILE A 68 5.26 -3.59 12.72
N MET A 69 5.93 -3.06 11.69
CA MET A 69 5.99 -1.62 11.44
C MET A 69 4.70 -1.19 10.75
N ALA A 70 3.91 -0.37 11.43
CA ALA A 70 2.58 0.00 10.98
C ALA A 70 2.47 1.48 10.63
N GLU A 71 1.49 1.82 9.81
CA GLU A 71 1.08 3.20 9.66
C GLU A 71 0.51 3.77 10.98
N LYS A 72 0.62 5.10 11.14
CA LYS A 72 0.10 5.82 12.32
C LYS A 72 -1.39 5.56 12.57
N SER A 73 -2.17 5.40 11.50
CA SER A 73 -3.62 5.15 11.55
C SER A 73 -3.93 3.81 12.21
N TYR A 74 -3.20 2.76 11.83
CA TYR A 74 -3.30 1.42 12.38
C TYR A 74 -2.78 1.36 13.82
N TYR A 75 -1.58 1.92 14.06
CA TYR A 75 -1.00 2.07 15.39
C TYR A 75 -1.97 2.66 16.43
N LYS A 76 -2.67 3.75 16.06
CA LYS A 76 -3.63 4.42 16.95
C LYS A 76 -4.79 3.53 17.39
N LYS A 77 -5.17 2.52 16.58
CA LYS A 77 -6.22 1.58 16.96
C LYS A 77 -5.74 0.66 18.09
N PHE A 78 -4.50 0.18 18.01
CA PHE A 78 -3.89 -0.68 19.03
C PHE A 78 -3.41 0.07 20.27
N GLN A 79 -3.13 1.38 20.18
CA GLN A 79 -2.76 2.21 21.33
C GLN A 79 -3.86 2.25 22.42
N ARG A 80 -5.12 2.06 22.03
CA ARG A 80 -6.28 2.03 22.95
C ARG A 80 -6.80 0.61 23.18
N TYR A 81 -6.04 -0.40 22.80
CA TYR A 81 -6.44 -1.79 22.97
C TYR A 81 -6.40 -2.14 24.45
N SER A 82 -7.55 -2.53 25.00
CA SER A 82 -7.70 -2.86 26.42
C SER A 82 -8.09 -4.32 26.67
N SER A 83 -8.32 -5.09 25.60
CA SER A 83 -8.69 -6.50 25.69
C SER A 83 -7.43 -7.35 25.87
N SER A 84 -7.53 -8.40 26.69
CA SER A 84 -6.52 -9.47 26.76
C SER A 84 -6.73 -10.55 25.70
N LYS A 85 -7.84 -10.49 24.97
CA LYS A 85 -8.12 -11.35 23.82
C LYS A 85 -7.69 -10.65 22.55
N VAL A 86 -7.14 -11.37 21.58
CA VAL A 86 -6.82 -10.85 20.23
C VAL A 86 -7.27 -11.84 19.17
N THR A 87 -7.96 -11.34 18.15
CA THR A 87 -8.34 -12.12 16.98
C THR A 87 -7.24 -12.07 15.94
N PHE A 88 -6.88 -13.23 15.40
CA PHE A 88 -5.89 -13.37 14.34
C PHE A 88 -6.52 -13.91 13.08
N TYR A 89 -5.98 -13.43 11.98
CA TYR A 89 -6.28 -13.86 10.64
C TYR A 89 -4.99 -14.27 9.94
N LYS A 90 -5.09 -15.12 8.93
CA LYS A 90 -4.01 -15.42 7.99
C LYS A 90 -4.33 -14.76 6.68
N ALA A 91 -3.40 -14.01 6.11
CA ALA A 91 -3.50 -13.49 4.76
C ALA A 91 -2.52 -14.23 3.85
N LYS A 92 -2.97 -14.63 2.67
CA LYS A 92 -2.11 -15.21 1.64
C LYS A 92 -1.36 -14.10 0.94
N CYS A 93 -0.05 -14.01 1.16
CA CYS A 93 0.80 -13.00 0.56
C CYS A 93 1.32 -13.49 -0.79
N GLU A 94 0.70 -13.07 -1.88
CA GLU A 94 1.19 -13.32 -3.24
C GLU A 94 2.30 -12.31 -3.58
N HIS A 95 3.45 -12.42 -2.90
CA HIS A 95 4.58 -11.51 -3.13
C HIS A 95 5.40 -11.92 -4.37
N ASN A 96 5.38 -11.09 -5.41
CA ASN A 96 6.33 -11.08 -6.54
C ASN A 96 7.33 -9.90 -6.47
N GLY A 97 7.43 -9.19 -5.34
CA GLY A 97 8.27 -8.00 -5.21
C GLY A 97 8.86 -7.85 -3.81
N LEU A 98 10.11 -7.38 -3.77
CA LEU A 98 10.95 -7.12 -2.59
C LEU A 98 10.16 -6.44 -1.44
N ALA A 99 9.64 -7.22 -0.50
CA ALA A 99 9.36 -6.75 0.85
C ALA A 99 9.26 -7.91 1.84
N SER A 100 9.76 -7.65 3.04
CA SER A 100 9.64 -8.43 4.27
C SER A 100 10.52 -9.69 4.38
N LEU A 101 11.74 -9.47 4.89
CA LEU A 101 12.66 -10.46 5.44
C LEU A 101 12.19 -11.07 6.77
N ALA A 102 10.95 -10.83 7.21
CA ALA A 102 10.45 -11.32 8.48
C ALA A 102 9.25 -12.25 8.28
N SER A 103 9.55 -13.56 8.24
CA SER A 103 8.61 -14.65 8.55
C SER A 103 7.52 -15.02 7.53
N ILE A 104 7.79 -14.95 6.22
CA ILE A 104 6.95 -15.73 5.28
C ILE A 104 7.15 -17.22 5.62
N ARG A 105 6.13 -17.85 6.18
CA ARG A 105 6.09 -19.31 6.39
C ARG A 105 6.11 -20.01 5.04
N GLU A 106 6.61 -21.24 4.99
CA GLU A 106 6.71 -22.05 3.75
C GLU A 106 5.36 -22.24 3.02
N ASP A 107 4.24 -22.01 3.71
CA ASP A 107 2.87 -22.11 3.19
C ASP A 107 2.37 -20.82 2.48
N GLY A 108 3.13 -19.72 2.53
CA GLY A 108 2.76 -18.44 1.89
C GLY A 108 1.70 -17.63 2.65
N TRP A 109 1.42 -18.00 3.91
CA TRP A 109 0.46 -17.32 4.76
C TRP A 109 1.14 -16.47 5.84
N GLU A 110 0.67 -15.24 6.01
CA GLU A 110 1.12 -14.32 7.04
C GLU A 110 0.01 -14.13 8.07
N TRP A 111 0.33 -14.33 9.35
CA TRP A 111 -0.61 -14.07 10.43
C TRP A 111 -0.63 -12.59 10.76
N PHE A 112 -1.80 -12.02 11.01
CA PHE A 112 -1.92 -10.65 11.49
C PHE A 112 -3.06 -10.52 12.51
N PRO A 113 -2.88 -9.71 13.57
CA PRO A 113 -3.92 -9.43 14.54
C PRO A 113 -4.88 -8.38 13.99
N THR A 114 -6.17 -8.47 14.36
CA THR A 114 -7.16 -7.42 14.09
C THR A 114 -7.44 -6.63 15.37
N TYR A 115 -7.71 -5.33 15.24
CA TYR A 115 -8.01 -4.50 16.41
C TYR A 115 -9.41 -4.79 16.99
N LYS A 116 -10.27 -5.46 16.22
CA LYS A 116 -11.64 -5.77 16.61
C LYS A 116 -11.78 -7.27 16.81
N LEU A 117 -12.35 -7.63 17.97
CA LEU A 117 -12.69 -9.00 18.29
C LEU A 117 -13.80 -9.50 17.38
N ASP A 118 -13.64 -10.73 16.88
CA ASP A 118 -14.62 -11.44 16.07
C ASP A 118 -15.14 -10.60 14.88
N CYS A 119 -14.24 -9.81 14.26
CA CYS A 119 -14.57 -9.08 13.03
C CYS A 119 -14.84 -10.07 11.88
N ASP A 120 -15.48 -9.62 10.80
CA ASP A 120 -15.66 -10.47 9.63
C ASP A 120 -14.39 -10.50 8.76
N GLU A 121 -14.24 -11.54 7.93
CA GLU A 121 -13.11 -11.69 7.01
C GLU A 121 -12.93 -10.47 6.10
N ARG A 122 -14.03 -9.79 5.74
CA ARG A 122 -14.00 -8.58 4.90
C ARG A 122 -13.42 -7.37 5.62
N GLU A 123 -13.73 -7.18 6.89
CA GLU A 123 -13.14 -6.12 7.72
C GLU A 123 -11.67 -6.43 7.99
N ALA A 124 -11.34 -7.70 8.27
CA ALA A 124 -9.95 -8.15 8.40
C ALA A 124 -9.13 -7.92 7.12
N GLU A 125 -9.70 -8.21 5.95
CA GLU A 125 -9.07 -7.93 4.64
C GLU A 125 -8.83 -6.44 4.42
N ARG A 126 -9.78 -5.58 4.82
CA ARG A 126 -9.60 -4.12 4.73
C ARG A 126 -8.50 -3.63 5.67
N GLU A 127 -8.41 -4.18 6.88
CA GLU A 127 -7.31 -3.88 7.79
C GLU A 127 -5.98 -4.34 7.21
N PHE A 128 -5.91 -5.56 6.70
CA PHE A 128 -4.69 -6.09 6.08
C PHE A 128 -4.19 -5.22 4.93
N ARG A 129 -5.10 -4.79 4.04
CA ARG A 129 -4.78 -3.87 2.92
C ARG A 129 -4.31 -2.49 3.38
N SER A 130 -4.66 -2.07 4.61
CA SER A 130 -4.15 -0.81 5.17
C SER A 130 -2.74 -0.92 5.73
N ILE A 131 -2.35 -2.13 6.14
CA ILE A 131 -0.99 -2.45 6.59
C ILE A 131 -0.09 -2.64 5.36
N TYR A 132 -0.54 -3.44 4.41
CA TYR A 132 0.17 -3.79 3.20
C TYR A 132 -0.64 -3.33 1.98
N PRO A 133 -0.56 -2.03 1.62
CA PRO A 133 -1.25 -1.56 0.44
C PRO A 133 -0.67 -2.24 -0.81
N PRO A 134 -1.52 -2.73 -1.73
CA PRO A 134 -1.03 -3.37 -2.94
C PRO A 134 -0.22 -2.36 -3.76
N THR A 135 1.06 -2.65 -3.96
CA THR A 135 2.02 -1.77 -4.66
C THR A 135 1.56 -1.42 -6.08
N ASN A 136 0.75 -2.30 -6.68
CA ASN A 136 0.22 -2.18 -8.04
C ASN A 136 -0.71 -0.97 -8.23
N TRP A 137 -1.25 -0.36 -7.18
CA TRP A 137 -2.03 0.88 -7.30
C TRP A 137 -1.20 2.04 -7.86
N GLN A 138 0.09 2.10 -7.51
CA GLN A 138 1.02 3.10 -8.03
C GLN A 138 1.23 2.93 -9.54
N ILE A 139 1.29 1.68 -10.03
CA ILE A 139 1.43 1.37 -11.46
C ILE A 139 0.21 1.86 -12.24
N VAL A 140 -1.00 1.64 -11.71
CA VAL A 140 -2.25 2.11 -12.35
C VAL A 140 -2.25 3.63 -12.50
N TYR A 141 -1.84 4.38 -11.45
CA TYR A 141 -1.74 5.84 -11.55
C TYR A 141 -0.74 6.29 -12.61
N VAL A 142 0.43 5.66 -12.67
CA VAL A 142 1.45 5.97 -13.69
C VAL A 142 0.92 5.71 -15.10
N VAL A 143 0.24 4.58 -15.32
CA VAL A 143 -0.36 4.26 -16.62
C VAL A 143 -1.45 5.26 -17.00
N LEU A 144 -2.36 5.61 -16.09
CA LEU A 144 -3.41 6.59 -16.35
C LEU A 144 -2.85 7.98 -16.63
N LEU A 145 -1.81 8.39 -15.91
CA LEU A 145 -1.10 9.65 -16.14
C LEU A 145 -0.46 9.68 -17.54
N LEU A 146 0.20 8.59 -17.95
CA LEU A 146 0.79 8.47 -19.29
C LEU A 146 -0.28 8.55 -20.39
N ILE A 147 -1.43 7.88 -20.21
CA ILE A 147 -2.55 7.96 -21.15
C ILE A 147 -3.07 9.40 -21.26
N ALA A 148 -3.19 10.13 -20.15
CA ALA A 148 -3.63 11.52 -20.14
C ALA A 148 -2.63 12.45 -20.88
N ILE A 149 -1.32 12.25 -20.68
CA ILE A 149 -0.27 13.00 -21.37
C ILE A 149 -0.30 12.74 -22.88
N LEU A 150 -0.42 11.47 -23.30
CA LEU A 150 -0.53 11.13 -24.72
C LEU A 150 -1.81 11.70 -25.34
N GLY A 151 -2.96 11.56 -24.67
CA GLY A 151 -4.25 12.06 -25.14
C GLY A 151 -4.25 13.58 -25.35
N THR A 152 -3.67 14.34 -24.42
CA THR A 152 -3.51 15.80 -24.56
C THR A 152 -2.53 16.18 -25.67
N GLY A 153 -1.41 15.46 -25.81
CA GLY A 153 -0.43 15.68 -26.88
C GLY A 153 -0.99 15.49 -28.29
N TYR A 154 -1.80 14.44 -28.52
CA TYR A 154 -2.46 14.23 -29.81
C TYR A 154 -3.59 15.24 -30.07
N GLY A 155 -4.31 15.67 -29.03
CA GLY A 155 -5.36 16.69 -29.15
C GLY A 155 -4.81 18.06 -29.58
N ILE A 156 -3.65 18.46 -29.07
CA ILE A 156 -3.03 19.77 -29.38
C ILE A 156 -2.56 19.83 -30.85
N ARG A 157 -2.08 18.71 -31.42
CA ARG A 157 -1.62 18.68 -32.82
C ARG A 157 -2.74 18.84 -33.85
N SER A 158 -4.00 18.56 -33.46
CA SER A 158 -5.16 18.71 -34.35
C SER A 158 -5.73 20.14 -34.44
N LYS A 159 -5.19 21.09 -33.68
CA LYS A 159 -5.67 22.49 -33.60
C LYS A 159 -4.61 23.53 -33.95
N ILE A 160 -3.60 23.21 -34.75
CA ILE A 160 -2.79 24.24 -35.41
C ILE A 160 -3.58 24.62 -36.67
N PRO A 161 -4.28 25.78 -36.72
CA PRO A 161 -4.86 26.26 -37.96
C PRO A 161 -3.71 26.55 -38.94
N ASP A 162 -3.79 26.01 -40.15
CA ASP A 162 -2.83 26.22 -41.24
C ASP A 162 -2.83 27.67 -41.79
N ASP A 163 -3.60 28.58 -41.19
CA ASP A 163 -3.74 29.97 -41.62
C ASP A 163 -2.71 30.90 -40.94
N ILE A 164 -1.42 30.61 -41.09
CA ILE A 164 -0.40 31.68 -41.09
C ILE A 164 -0.02 31.88 -42.55
N VAL A 165 -0.90 32.59 -43.27
CA VAL A 165 -0.57 33.23 -44.54
C VAL A 165 0.56 34.22 -44.24
N LEU A 166 1.77 33.81 -44.60
CA LEU A 166 2.89 34.71 -44.79
C LEU A 166 2.43 35.77 -45.80
N PHE A 167 2.06 36.96 -45.32
CA PHE A 167 1.88 38.13 -46.15
C PHE A 167 3.22 38.46 -46.80
N GLY A 168 3.41 37.87 -47.98
CA GLY A 168 4.49 38.19 -48.89
C GLY A 168 4.34 39.60 -49.43
N ASN A 169 5.47 40.31 -49.45
CA ASN A 169 5.87 41.31 -50.45
C ASN A 169 4.75 42.04 -51.19
N SER A 170 4.41 43.25 -50.72
CA SER A 170 4.09 44.32 -51.66
C SER A 170 5.41 44.98 -52.04
N LYS A 171 5.82 44.75 -53.30
CA LYS A 171 6.70 45.68 -54.00
C LYS A 171 5.92 46.98 -54.17
N ASP A 172 6.30 48.01 -53.43
CA ASP A 172 5.89 49.37 -53.78
C ASP A 172 7.06 49.99 -54.55
N GLU A 173 6.88 50.02 -55.86
CA GLU A 173 7.60 50.86 -56.81
C GLU A 173 7.24 52.33 -56.55
N CYS A 174 8.24 53.16 -56.28
CA CYS A 174 8.34 54.57 -56.69
C CYS A 174 9.81 55.00 -56.60
#